data_AF-A0A6J1RDM1-F1
#
_entry.id   AF-A0A6J1RDM1-F1
#
_cell.length_a   1.000
_cell.length_b   1.000
_cell.length_c   1.000
_cell.angle_alpha   90.00
_cell.angle_beta   90.00
_cell.angle_gamma   90.00
#
_symmetry.space_group_name_H-M   'P 1'
#
loop_
_entity.id
_entity.type
_entity.pdbx_description
1 polymer ?
#
loop_
_entity_poly.entity_id
_entity_poly.type
_entity_poly.pdbx_seq_one_letter_code
_entity_poly.pdbx_strand_id
1 'polypeptide(L)'
;MLINHLRHFILLGVFARRFAGSATSTTFTNDSLVRSGRDLEDVGFNYLVFPQGSNVQLVNCLTITTLSKPQGMFTIGVTAGLAWELPYRNTVLYGKPAEVYHRRSRRELYRKVELMLRTQGEDGKACVLKAICKAARRKREDVGKGSFLEEILHAIFSLPGGWYDIDPMTEYERTYHLGENCDEVHAKCPGVF
;
A
#
# COMPACT_ATOMS: atom_id res chain seq x y z
N MET A 1 55.00 24.77 -29.89
CA MET A 1 54.08 23.60 -29.91
C MET A 1 53.03 23.78 -28.81
N LEU A 2 52.02 24.61 -29.13
CA LEU A 2 50.74 24.76 -28.42
C LEU A 2 49.75 23.82 -29.13
N ILE A 3 49.13 22.86 -28.44
CA ILE A 3 47.84 22.27 -28.88
C ILE A 3 47.14 21.39 -27.83
N ASN A 4 47.82 20.91 -26.77
CA ASN A 4 47.21 19.93 -25.86
C ASN A 4 46.69 20.45 -24.50
N HIS A 5 46.84 21.73 -24.15
CA HIS A 5 46.39 22.24 -22.84
C HIS A 5 44.95 22.79 -22.81
N LEU A 6 44.29 22.93 -23.96
CA LEU A 6 42.96 23.56 -24.07
C LEU A 6 41.79 22.59 -23.86
N ARG A 7 42.01 21.28 -23.88
CA ARG A 7 40.95 20.27 -23.71
C ARG A 7 40.63 19.92 -22.25
N HIS A 8 41.50 20.24 -21.30
CA HIS A 8 41.29 19.90 -19.88
C HIS A 8 40.54 20.97 -19.09
N PHE A 9 40.44 22.21 -19.61
CA PHE A 9 39.75 23.30 -18.93
C PHE A 9 38.23 23.35 -19.20
N ILE A 10 37.73 22.65 -20.23
CA ILE A 10 36.30 22.68 -20.57
C ILE A 10 35.47 21.65 -19.76
N LEU A 11 36.11 20.63 -19.17
CA LEU A 11 35.38 19.59 -18.42
C LEU A 11 35.24 19.85 -16.90
N LEU A 12 35.78 20.97 -16.39
CA LEU A 12 35.72 21.31 -14.96
C LEU A 12 34.69 22.41 -14.63
N GLY A 13 33.90 22.85 -15.61
CA GLY A 13 33.02 24.02 -15.51
C GLY A 13 31.53 23.75 -15.67
N VAL A 14 30.95 22.67 -15.13
CA VAL A 14 29.47 22.52 -15.08
C VAL A 14 29.05 21.85 -13.76
N PHE A 15 28.61 22.71 -12.83
CA PHE A 15 27.68 22.45 -11.72
C PHE A 15 28.10 21.56 -10.54
N ALA A 16 28.91 22.15 -9.66
CA ALA A 16 28.66 22.03 -8.23
C ALA A 16 27.70 23.15 -7.79
N ARG A 17 26.43 22.84 -7.51
CA ARG A 17 25.61 23.67 -6.60
C ARG A 17 25.31 22.86 -5.35
N ARG A 18 25.89 23.35 -4.26
CA ARG A 18 25.79 22.81 -2.91
C ARG A 18 24.38 22.94 -2.37
N PHE A 19 23.89 21.87 -1.76
CA PHE A 19 22.82 21.93 -0.77
C PHE A 19 23.38 22.63 0.48
N ALA A 20 22.93 23.85 0.74
CA ALA A 20 23.08 24.51 2.02
C ALA A 20 21.72 24.43 2.73
N GLY A 21 21.63 23.56 3.73
CA GLY A 21 20.52 23.57 4.68
C GLY A 21 20.70 24.70 5.68
N SER A 22 19.62 25.43 5.96
CA SER A 22 19.48 26.23 7.18
C SER A 22 18.17 25.82 7.83
N ALA A 23 18.26 25.27 9.04
CA ALA A 23 17.13 24.94 9.88
C ALA A 23 16.51 26.23 10.45
N THR A 24 15.19 26.33 10.41
CA THR A 24 14.43 27.19 11.33
C THR A 24 13.21 26.44 11.82
N SER A 25 13.18 26.26 13.13
CA SER A 25 12.10 25.73 13.96
C SER A 25 10.85 26.60 13.87
N THR A 26 9.67 25.98 13.69
CA THR A 26 8.38 26.53 14.14
C THR A 26 7.39 25.41 14.43
N THR A 27 7.23 25.12 15.73
CA THR A 27 6.00 24.82 16.48
C THR A 27 4.79 24.21 15.74
N PHE A 28 4.43 22.99 16.19
CA PHE A 28 3.18 22.29 15.89
C PHE A 28 2.02 22.96 16.63
N THR A 29 1.10 23.63 15.92
CA THR A 29 -0.21 23.97 16.47
C THR A 29 -1.21 22.87 16.12
N ASN A 30 -1.80 22.31 17.17
CA ASN A 30 -2.83 21.29 17.15
C ASN A 30 -4.14 21.94 16.68
N ASP A 31 -4.45 21.87 15.39
CA ASP A 31 -5.80 22.13 14.91
C ASP A 31 -6.37 20.86 14.30
N SER A 32 -7.45 20.40 14.93
CA SER A 32 -8.29 19.30 14.46
C SER A 32 -8.94 19.68 13.14
N LEU A 33 -8.27 19.35 12.03
CA LEU A 33 -8.84 19.53 10.70
C LEU A 33 -9.88 18.42 10.46
N VAL A 34 -11.13 18.74 10.79
CA VAL A 34 -12.30 18.09 10.20
C VAL A 34 -12.07 18.03 8.69
N ARG A 35 -12.02 16.81 8.15
CA ARG A 35 -11.85 16.55 6.71
C ARG A 35 -13.12 16.96 6.00
N SER A 36 -13.29 18.26 5.80
CA SER A 36 -14.27 18.82 4.87
C SER A 36 -13.92 18.28 3.49
N GLY A 37 -14.85 17.51 2.91
CA GLY A 37 -14.77 17.06 1.52
C GLY A 37 -14.64 18.29 0.65
N ARG A 38 -13.46 18.52 0.10
CA ARG A 38 -13.28 19.53 -0.94
C ARG A 38 -13.84 18.92 -2.21
N ASP A 39 -15.04 19.36 -2.59
CA ASP A 39 -15.52 19.30 -3.95
C ASP A 39 -14.45 19.94 -4.84
N LEU A 40 -13.70 19.08 -5.53
CA LEU A 40 -12.62 19.41 -6.46
C LEU A 40 -13.25 19.78 -7.81
N GLU A 41 -14.09 20.79 -7.82
CA GLU A 41 -14.46 21.52 -9.02
C GLU A 41 -13.65 22.81 -9.02
N ASP A 42 -12.80 22.98 -10.04
CA ASP A 42 -11.99 24.17 -10.35
C ASP A 42 -10.54 24.24 -9.80
N VAL A 43 -9.80 23.13 -9.89
CA VAL A 43 -8.36 23.20 -10.20
C VAL A 43 -8.16 22.44 -11.50
N GLY A 44 -8.01 23.15 -12.62
CA GLY A 44 -7.82 22.55 -13.94
C GLY A 44 -6.57 21.68 -13.98
N PHE A 45 -6.74 20.37 -13.78
CA PHE A 45 -5.68 19.41 -14.04
C PHE A 45 -5.51 19.32 -15.55
N ASN A 46 -4.44 19.91 -16.09
CA ASN A 46 -4.05 19.70 -17.48
C ASN A 46 -3.67 18.22 -17.65
N TYR A 47 -4.51 17.46 -18.35
CA TYR A 47 -4.28 16.04 -18.60
C TYR A 47 -3.69 15.83 -20.00
N LEU A 48 -2.64 15.01 -20.08
CA LEU A 48 -2.06 14.60 -21.35
C LEU A 48 -2.83 13.36 -21.84
N VAL A 49 -3.58 13.49 -22.93
CA VAL A 49 -4.24 12.35 -23.59
C VAL A 49 -3.29 11.73 -24.60
N PHE A 50 -2.98 10.44 -24.44
CA PHE A 50 -2.14 9.71 -25.38
C PHE A 50 -2.98 9.11 -26.52
N PRO A 51 -2.45 8.98 -27.75
CA PRO A 51 -3.16 8.31 -28.85
C PRO A 51 -3.36 6.82 -28.58
N GLN A 52 -4.38 6.22 -29.20
CA GLN A 52 -4.70 4.80 -29.02
C GLN A 52 -3.51 3.91 -29.41
N GLY A 53 -3.14 2.98 -28.53
CA GLY A 53 -2.01 2.06 -28.74
C GLY A 53 -0.67 2.55 -28.21
N SER A 54 -0.63 3.68 -27.49
CA SER A 54 0.58 4.13 -26.79
C SER A 54 0.84 3.28 -25.53
N ASN A 55 2.09 2.85 -25.33
CA ASN A 55 2.53 2.11 -24.15
C ASN A 55 3.72 2.80 -23.46
N VAL A 56 3.80 2.66 -22.15
CA VAL A 56 5.02 2.97 -21.39
C VAL A 56 5.68 1.66 -21.04
N GLN A 57 6.93 1.49 -21.46
CA GLN A 57 7.70 0.29 -21.18
C GLN A 57 8.91 0.63 -20.31
N LEU A 58 9.08 -0.11 -19.23
CA LEU A 58 10.27 -0.12 -18.41
C LEU A 58 10.97 -1.46 -18.60
N VAL A 59 12.14 -1.43 -19.23
CA VAL A 59 12.97 -2.61 -19.44
C VAL A 59 14.23 -2.46 -18.60
N ASN A 60 14.45 -3.42 -17.71
CA ASN A 60 15.66 -3.52 -16.91
C ASN A 60 16.48 -4.73 -17.36
N CYS A 61 17.74 -4.49 -17.72
CA CYS A 61 18.67 -5.51 -18.18
C CYS A 61 19.81 -5.64 -17.17
N LEU A 62 19.92 -6.79 -16.52
CA LEU A 62 21.03 -7.13 -15.63
C LEU A 62 21.94 -8.14 -16.33
N THR A 63 23.23 -7.83 -16.43
CA THR A 63 24.24 -8.78 -16.93
C THR A 63 25.23 -9.07 -15.83
N ILE A 64 25.31 -10.34 -15.43
CA ILE A 64 26.24 -10.80 -14.41
C ILE A 64 27.35 -11.56 -15.15
N THR A 65 28.57 -11.04 -15.08
CA THR A 65 29.77 -11.72 -15.58
C THR A 65 30.45 -12.40 -14.42
N THR A 66 30.76 -13.68 -14.56
CA THR A 66 31.56 -14.41 -13.56
C THR A 66 32.83 -14.93 -14.22
N LEU A 67 33.97 -14.67 -13.56
CA LEU A 67 35.28 -15.17 -13.95
C LEU A 67 35.54 -16.46 -13.16
N SER A 68 35.38 -17.61 -13.82
CA SER A 68 35.69 -18.92 -13.24
C SER A 68 36.87 -19.57 -13.99
N LYS A 69 37.92 -19.99 -13.28
CA LYS A 69 38.95 -20.93 -13.80
C LYS A 69 38.49 -22.37 -13.48
N PRO A 70 38.68 -23.37 -14.35
CA PRO A 70 39.61 -23.41 -15.49
C PRO A 70 38.96 -23.28 -16.87
N GLN A 71 37.66 -23.03 -16.99
CA GLN A 71 36.99 -22.87 -18.29
C GLN A 71 36.06 -21.66 -18.33
N GLY A 72 36.50 -20.65 -19.08
CA GLY A 72 35.65 -19.63 -19.72
C GLY A 72 35.06 -18.54 -18.82
N MET A 73 34.93 -17.34 -19.40
CA MET A 73 33.98 -16.34 -18.90
C MET A 73 32.56 -16.88 -19.14
N PHE A 74 31.71 -16.91 -18.11
CA PHE A 74 30.28 -17.21 -18.27
C PHE A 74 29.48 -15.96 -17.90
N THR A 75 28.63 -15.53 -18.84
CA THR A 75 27.81 -14.32 -18.72
C THR A 75 26.35 -14.73 -18.74
N ILE A 76 25.61 -14.39 -17.68
CA ILE A 76 24.16 -14.55 -17.62
C ILE A 76 23.52 -13.18 -17.77
N GLY A 77 22.60 -13.05 -18.73
CA GLY A 77 21.74 -11.88 -18.88
C GLY A 77 20.33 -12.16 -18.34
N VAL A 78 19.81 -11.28 -17.50
CA VAL A 78 18.43 -11.28 -17.02
C VAL A 78 17.74 -10.01 -17.51
N THR A 79 16.66 -10.16 -18.26
CA THR A 79 15.86 -9.04 -18.78
C THR A 79 14.47 -9.06 -18.16
N ALA A 80 14.12 -7.98 -17.46
CA ALA A 80 12.78 -7.77 -16.91
C ALA A 80 12.10 -6.67 -17.72
N GLY A 81 10.98 -6.99 -18.36
CA GLY A 81 10.16 -6.04 -19.12
C GLY A 81 8.82 -5.82 -18.45
N LEU A 82 8.51 -4.58 -18.09
CA LEU A 82 7.19 -4.14 -17.66
C LEU A 82 6.62 -3.23 -18.74
N ALA A 83 5.39 -3.50 -19.17
CA ALA A 83 4.68 -2.67 -20.13
C ALA A 83 3.32 -2.29 -19.54
N TRP A 84 3.03 -0.99 -19.49
CA TRP A 84 1.75 -0.45 -19.08
C TRP A 84 1.06 0.24 -20.25
N GLU A 85 -0.22 -0.03 -20.42
CA GLU A 85 -1.06 0.68 -21.38
C GLU A 85 -1.34 2.10 -20.87
N LEU A 86 -1.13 3.10 -21.72
CA LEU A 86 -1.42 4.48 -21.37
C LEU A 86 -2.92 4.77 -21.56
N PRO A 87 -3.51 5.61 -20.69
CA PRO A 87 -4.91 5.98 -20.80
C PRO A 87 -5.16 6.83 -22.05
N TYR A 88 -5.90 6.28 -23.01
CA TYR A 88 -6.32 6.94 -24.27
C TYR A 88 -7.70 7.63 -24.16
N ARG A 89 -8.52 7.27 -23.17
CA ARG A 89 -9.85 7.88 -22.95
C ARG A 89 -9.92 8.58 -21.61
N ASN A 90 -10.67 9.67 -21.59
CA ASN A 90 -11.15 10.39 -20.39
C ASN A 90 -12.01 9.53 -19.47
N THR A 91 -12.40 8.34 -19.89
CA THR A 91 -12.70 7.24 -18.98
C THR A 91 -11.39 6.73 -18.41
N VAL A 92 -10.79 7.48 -17.47
CA VAL A 92 -10.12 6.79 -16.38
C VAL A 92 -11.20 5.85 -15.89
N LEU A 93 -11.07 4.55 -16.14
CA LEU A 93 -11.90 3.56 -15.47
C LEU A 93 -11.66 3.92 -14.02
N TYR A 94 -12.62 4.60 -13.39
CA TYR A 94 -12.48 5.14 -12.05
C TYR A 94 -12.21 3.90 -11.23
N GLY A 95 -10.92 3.62 -11.06
CA GLY A 95 -10.46 2.40 -10.47
C GLY A 95 -11.14 2.45 -9.14
N LYS A 96 -12.01 1.48 -8.87
CA LYS A 96 -12.78 1.49 -7.63
C LYS A 96 -11.79 1.89 -6.55
N PRO A 97 -12.09 2.94 -5.75
CA PRO A 97 -11.08 3.58 -4.92
C PRO A 97 -10.32 2.50 -4.18
N ALA A 98 -8.99 2.61 -4.06
CA ALA A 98 -8.14 1.51 -3.57
C ALA A 98 -8.69 0.82 -2.31
N GLU A 99 -9.38 1.59 -1.48
CA GLU A 99 -10.22 1.14 -0.37
C GLU A 99 -11.17 -0.03 -0.71
N VAL A 100 -11.96 0.04 -1.78
CA VAL A 100 -12.89 -1.02 -2.21
C VAL A 100 -12.13 -2.29 -2.59
N TYR A 101 -10.96 -2.15 -3.24
CA TYR A 101 -10.11 -3.31 -3.56
C TYR A 101 -9.56 -3.96 -2.29
N HIS A 102 -8.99 -3.18 -1.38
CA HIS A 102 -8.48 -3.68 -0.10
C HIS A 102 -9.58 -4.32 0.75
N ARG A 103 -10.79 -3.73 0.76
CA ARG A 103 -11.95 -4.28 1.46
C ARG A 103 -12.37 -5.63 0.90
N ARG A 104 -12.49 -5.78 -0.43
CA ARG A 104 -12.82 -7.07 -1.07
C ARG A 104 -11.76 -8.13 -0.78
N SER A 105 -10.48 -7.78 -0.88
CA SER A 105 -9.37 -8.69 -0.58
C SER A 105 -9.40 -9.18 0.88
N ARG A 106 -9.67 -8.29 1.83
CA ARG A 106 -9.83 -8.66 3.26
C ARG A 106 -11.02 -9.58 3.50
N ARG A 107 -12.17 -9.35 2.85
CA ARG A 107 -13.32 -10.27 2.94
C ARG A 107 -12.98 -11.67 2.42
N GLU A 108 -12.23 -11.75 1.32
CA GLU A 108 -11.78 -13.04 0.80
C GLU A 108 -10.81 -13.74 1.77
N LEU A 109 -9.91 -12.98 2.41
CA LEU A 109 -9.04 -13.47 3.47
C LEU A 109 -9.84 -14.01 4.65
N TYR A 110 -10.81 -13.26 5.16
CA TYR A 110 -11.65 -13.68 6.28
C TYR A 110 -12.36 -15.00 5.98
N ARG A 111 -12.93 -15.15 4.78
CA ARG A 111 -13.54 -16.41 4.35
C ARG A 111 -12.56 -17.59 4.38
N LYS A 112 -11.30 -17.37 3.99
CA LYS A 112 -10.25 -18.40 4.05
C LYS A 112 -9.86 -18.73 5.50
N VAL A 113 -9.81 -17.72 6.37
CA VAL A 113 -9.53 -17.90 7.81
C VAL A 113 -10.67 -18.66 8.50
N GLU A 114 -11.92 -18.36 8.18
CA GLU A 114 -13.07 -19.13 8.68
C GLU A 114 -12.97 -20.61 8.31
N LEU A 115 -12.62 -20.88 7.05
CA LEU A 115 -12.44 -22.25 6.58
C LEU A 115 -11.30 -22.94 7.33
N MET A 116 -10.16 -22.25 7.52
CA MET A 116 -9.03 -22.77 8.28
C MET A 116 -9.43 -23.11 9.73
N LEU A 117 -10.09 -22.20 10.44
CA LEU A 117 -10.51 -22.41 11.82
C LEU A 117 -11.57 -23.51 11.93
N ARG A 118 -12.46 -23.63 10.94
CA ARG A 118 -13.41 -24.74 10.85
C ARG A 118 -12.70 -26.09 10.72
N THR A 119 -11.56 -26.17 10.03
CA THR A 119 -10.78 -27.42 9.97
C THR A 119 -10.12 -27.78 11.31
N GLN A 120 -9.98 -26.83 12.23
CA GLN A 120 -9.44 -27.04 13.57
C GLN A 120 -10.51 -27.47 14.60
N GLY A 121 -11.78 -27.56 14.19
CA GLY A 121 -12.89 -27.98 15.04
C GLY A 121 -13.66 -26.86 15.74
N GLU A 122 -13.28 -25.60 15.49
CA GLU A 122 -13.92 -24.41 16.07
C GLU A 122 -14.99 -23.81 15.14
N ASP A 123 -15.90 -23.00 15.70
CA ASP A 123 -16.80 -22.16 14.89
C ASP A 123 -15.99 -21.00 14.28
N GLY A 124 -15.35 -21.27 13.13
CA GLY A 124 -14.44 -20.34 12.48
C GLY A 124 -15.07 -18.98 12.18
N LYS A 125 -16.38 -18.94 11.88
CA LYS A 125 -17.11 -17.68 11.66
C LYS A 125 -17.20 -16.87 12.96
N ALA A 126 -17.60 -17.51 14.06
CA ALA A 126 -17.65 -16.83 15.36
C ALA A 126 -16.27 -16.30 15.80
N CYS A 127 -15.21 -17.07 15.55
CA CYS A 127 -13.84 -16.65 15.86
C CYS A 127 -13.39 -15.41 15.06
N VAL A 128 -13.68 -15.37 13.75
CA VAL A 128 -13.34 -14.22 12.90
C VAL A 128 -14.13 -12.98 13.32
N LEU A 129 -15.42 -13.10 13.62
CA LEU A 129 -16.22 -11.97 14.10
C LEU A 129 -15.73 -11.46 15.47
N LYS A 130 -15.32 -12.36 16.38
CA LYS A 130 -14.68 -12.00 17.64
C LYS A 130 -13.37 -11.24 17.43
N ALA A 131 -12.54 -11.67 16.49
CA ALA A 131 -11.27 -11.02 16.15
C ALA A 131 -11.50 -9.60 15.62
N ILE A 132 -12.46 -9.44 14.72
CA ILE A 132 -12.84 -8.14 14.13
C ILE A 132 -13.37 -7.19 15.21
N CYS A 133 -14.24 -7.67 16.09
CA CYS A 133 -14.77 -6.88 17.20
C CYS A 133 -13.64 -6.43 18.14
N LYS A 134 -12.75 -7.34 18.56
CA LYS A 134 -11.58 -7.00 19.40
C LYS A 134 -10.66 -5.99 18.72
N ALA A 135 -10.43 -6.13 17.41
CA ALA A 135 -9.63 -5.17 16.64
C ALA A 135 -10.29 -3.78 16.56
N ALA A 136 -11.62 -3.71 16.46
CA ALA A 136 -12.37 -2.46 16.44
C ALA A 136 -12.37 -1.73 17.80
N ARG A 137 -12.38 -2.49 18.90
CA ARG A 137 -12.41 -1.95 20.27
C ARG A 137 -11.06 -1.41 20.74
N ARG A 138 -9.95 -1.85 20.13
CA ARG A 138 -8.61 -1.41 20.51
C ARG A 138 -8.48 0.10 20.29
N LYS A 139 -8.13 0.82 21.36
CA LYS A 139 -7.89 2.25 21.26
C LYS A 139 -6.55 2.49 20.56
N ARG A 140 -6.44 3.61 19.82
CA ARG A 140 -5.20 4.01 19.13
C ARG A 140 -4.00 4.14 20.07
N GLU A 141 -4.26 4.52 21.32
CA GLU A 141 -3.25 4.64 22.38
C GLU A 141 -2.67 3.29 22.83
N ASP A 142 -3.33 2.18 22.57
CA ASP A 142 -2.90 0.83 22.94
C ASP A 142 -2.32 0.04 21.76
N VAL A 143 -2.31 0.63 20.56
CA VAL A 143 -1.65 0.07 19.38
C VAL A 143 -0.13 0.19 19.55
N GLY A 144 0.57 -0.93 19.44
CA GLY A 144 2.02 -1.04 19.62
C GLY A 144 2.47 -1.43 21.03
N LYS A 145 1.55 -1.61 21.98
CA LYS A 145 1.85 -2.10 23.34
C LYS A 145 1.70 -3.62 23.48
N GLY A 146 1.05 -4.27 22.52
CA GLY A 146 0.78 -5.70 22.54
C GLY A 146 1.97 -6.55 22.12
N SER A 147 1.75 -7.86 22.09
CA SER A 147 2.71 -8.78 21.47
C SER A 147 2.80 -8.57 19.95
N PHE A 148 3.89 -9.00 19.32
CA PHE A 148 4.03 -8.93 17.85
C PHE A 148 2.86 -9.58 17.11
N LEU A 149 2.40 -10.74 17.59
CA LEU A 149 1.27 -11.44 17.01
C LEU A 149 -0.04 -10.66 17.15
N GLU A 150 -0.25 -10.04 18.31
CA GLU A 150 -1.43 -9.23 18.60
C GLU A 150 -1.52 -8.01 17.68
N GLU A 151 -0.39 -7.36 17.40
CA GLU A 151 -0.33 -6.21 16.49
C GLU A 151 -0.50 -6.62 15.01
N ILE A 152 0.08 -7.75 14.59
CA ILE A 152 -0.16 -8.31 13.26
C ILE A 152 -1.65 -8.56 13.06
N LEU A 153 -2.26 -9.26 14.00
CA LEU A 153 -3.65 -9.63 13.90
C LEU A 153 -4.56 -8.39 14.01
N HIS A 154 -4.22 -7.38 14.82
CA HIS A 154 -4.90 -6.09 14.83
C HIS A 154 -4.86 -5.42 13.44
N ALA A 155 -3.70 -5.43 12.76
CA ALA A 155 -3.57 -4.87 11.42
C ALA A 155 -4.36 -5.65 10.35
N ILE A 156 -4.44 -6.98 10.48
CA ILE A 156 -5.21 -7.84 9.57
C ILE A 156 -6.72 -7.61 9.74
N PHE A 157 -7.21 -7.53 10.98
CA PHE A 157 -8.63 -7.42 11.29
C PHE A 157 -9.17 -5.98 11.39
N SER A 158 -8.28 -4.97 11.34
CA SER A 158 -8.70 -3.57 11.24
C SER A 158 -9.29 -3.26 9.86
N LEU A 159 -10.53 -2.77 9.86
CA LEU A 159 -11.26 -2.40 8.65
C LEU A 159 -11.24 -0.89 8.45
N PRO A 160 -10.84 -0.39 7.26
CA PRO A 160 -11.01 1.02 6.93
C PRO A 160 -12.51 1.33 6.77
N GLY A 161 -12.93 2.50 7.25
CA GLY A 161 -14.29 2.99 7.03
C GLY A 161 -14.39 3.66 5.66
N GLY A 162 -15.38 3.26 4.85
CA GLY A 162 -15.54 3.76 3.49
C GLY A 162 -17.00 3.84 3.03
N TRP A 163 -17.20 4.39 1.84
CA TRP A 163 -18.52 4.60 1.23
C TRP A 163 -19.16 3.26 0.82
N TYR A 164 -20.32 2.95 1.38
CA TYR A 164 -21.02 1.67 1.19
C TYR A 164 -21.88 1.62 -0.09
N ASP A 165 -21.97 2.72 -0.83
CA ASP A 165 -22.82 2.82 -2.02
C ASP A 165 -22.36 1.91 -3.17
N ILE A 166 -21.06 1.62 -3.24
CA ILE A 166 -20.43 0.80 -4.31
C ILE A 166 -20.26 -0.67 -3.91
N ASP A 167 -20.23 -0.96 -2.60
CA ASP A 167 -19.97 -2.28 -2.05
C ASP A 167 -20.78 -2.49 -0.75
N PRO A 168 -21.77 -3.40 -0.76
CA PRO A 168 -22.71 -3.54 0.35
C PRO A 168 -21.99 -4.00 1.62
N MET A 169 -22.54 -3.56 2.75
CA MET A 169 -22.06 -3.94 4.07
C MET A 169 -22.34 -5.42 4.35
N THR A 170 -21.29 -6.16 4.67
CA THR A 170 -21.33 -7.55 5.10
C THR A 170 -21.41 -7.64 6.62
N GLU A 171 -21.62 -8.84 7.12
CA GLU A 171 -21.65 -9.14 8.55
C GLU A 171 -20.34 -8.73 9.26
N TYR A 172 -19.18 -8.88 8.59
CA TYR A 172 -17.88 -8.45 9.12
C TYR A 172 -17.80 -6.95 9.39
N GLU A 173 -18.25 -6.13 8.43
CA GLU A 173 -18.26 -4.68 8.64
C GLU A 173 -19.30 -4.29 9.69
N ARG A 174 -20.43 -4.99 9.75
CA ARG A 174 -21.43 -4.78 10.82
C ARG A 174 -20.83 -5.03 12.19
N THR A 175 -20.11 -6.12 12.38
CA THR A 175 -19.46 -6.42 13.66
C THR A 175 -18.36 -5.43 14.02
N TYR A 176 -17.69 -4.84 13.02
CA TYR A 176 -16.67 -3.82 13.27
C TYR A 176 -17.25 -2.52 13.84
N HIS A 177 -18.44 -2.13 13.39
CA HIS A 177 -19.11 -0.92 13.89
C HIS A 177 -19.96 -1.17 15.14
N LEU A 178 -20.26 -2.43 15.46
CA LEU A 178 -21.15 -2.77 16.57
C LEU A 178 -20.48 -2.50 17.92
N GLY A 179 -21.14 -1.64 18.71
CA GLY A 179 -20.80 -1.10 20.03
C GLY A 179 -20.50 -2.07 21.18
N GLU A 180 -20.65 -3.38 20.97
CA GLU A 180 -20.99 -4.33 22.03
C GLU A 180 -19.77 -5.05 22.64
N ASN A 181 -19.97 -5.72 23.78
CA ASN A 181 -18.95 -6.54 24.44
C ASN A 181 -18.61 -7.77 23.58
N CYS A 182 -17.44 -7.75 22.94
CA CYS A 182 -17.00 -8.78 21.99
C CYS A 182 -16.93 -10.20 22.56
N ASP A 183 -16.66 -10.34 23.86
CA ASP A 183 -16.51 -11.64 24.51
C ASP A 183 -17.86 -12.32 24.78
N GLU A 184 -18.91 -11.54 25.01
CA GLU A 184 -20.28 -12.04 25.25
C GLU A 184 -20.97 -12.41 23.93
N VAL A 185 -20.84 -11.55 22.91
CA VAL A 185 -21.51 -11.73 21.61
C VAL A 185 -20.93 -12.91 20.82
N HIS A 186 -19.66 -13.27 21.07
CA HIS A 186 -18.95 -14.33 20.34
C HIS A 186 -18.36 -15.41 21.26
N ALA A 187 -19.11 -15.83 22.28
CA ALA A 187 -18.71 -16.87 23.25
C ALA A 187 -18.37 -18.25 22.64
N LYS A 188 -18.78 -18.51 21.40
CA LYS A 188 -18.49 -19.76 20.66
C LYS A 188 -17.03 -19.97 20.31
N CYS A 189 -16.17 -18.95 20.47
CA CYS A 189 -14.75 -19.07 20.26
C CYS A 189 -13.97 -18.68 21.53
N PRO A 190 -13.43 -19.66 22.28
CA PRO A 190 -12.75 -19.39 23.55
C PRO A 190 -11.36 -18.77 23.34
N GLY A 191 -10.69 -19.08 22.23
CA GLY A 191 -9.35 -18.58 21.91
C GLY A 191 -9.35 -17.69 20.67
N VAL A 192 -9.46 -16.38 20.87
CA VAL A 192 -9.15 -15.38 19.84
C VAL A 192 -8.33 -14.30 20.52
N PHE A 193 -7.02 -14.36 20.28
CA PHE A 193 -5.93 -13.66 20.98
C PHE A 193 -5.76 -14.05 22.44
#